data_AF-A0A7S4S9J0-F1
#
_entry.id   AF-A0A7S4S9J0-F1
#
_cell.length_a   1.000
_cell.length_b   1.000
_cell.length_c   1.000
_cell.angle_alpha   90.00
_cell.angle_beta   90.00
_cell.angle_gamma   90.00
#
_symmetry.space_group_name_H-M   'P 1'
#
loop_
_entity.id
_entity.type
_entity.pdbx_description
1 polymer ?
#
loop_
_entity_poly.entity_id
_entity_poly.type
_entity_poly.pdbx_seq_one_letter_code
_entity_poly.pdbx_strand_id
1 'polypeptide(L)'
;ATTTTTTTTVTQTTVTTSTSTMTTSTQTTSTRTTSTYTTVTNTSTTSTATTSTVTSSTSTVTITTVTNTGSTTTRTTTTLTSTTTDTTSTSTQTTTTSTYTEPPFAGFVGDDPITYHNNVMRKFWLPEGELVPLFRTPEMQLLGAATNVGAEQYINRLAIHGPANETVLQVAIRDGLETFKSGDSDSDAFETLNVTLGDWANGYNMVSMPGKDAFAHRWQSLFFAFQRLADAQIGEARAEMAVVGGESATILIQSVAATGFEGHLAAKHAHLDFVLQMKRHNVCEGILPELWGMRPMSDHTLTLLDTPE
;
A
#
# COMPACT_ATOMS: atom_id res chain seq x y z
N ALA A 1 10.84 10.38 2.16
CA ALA A 1 11.48 9.75 0.99
C ALA A 1 12.98 9.79 1.19
N THR A 2 13.64 8.64 1.18
CA THR A 2 15.09 8.57 1.32
C THR A 2 15.66 8.22 -0.04
N THR A 3 16.43 9.13 -0.63
CA THR A 3 17.10 8.90 -1.91
C THR A 3 18.51 8.43 -1.63
N THR A 4 18.82 7.18 -1.95
CA THR A 4 20.20 6.69 -1.95
C THR A 4 20.73 6.78 -3.38
N THR A 5 21.77 7.59 -3.58
CA THR A 5 22.44 7.75 -4.87
C THR A 5 23.74 6.94 -4.84
N THR A 6 23.82 5.90 -5.65
CA THR A 6 25.09 5.18 -5.88
C THR A 6 25.61 5.57 -7.26
N THR A 7 26.79 6.19 -7.29
CA THR A 7 27.49 6.56 -8.53
C THR A 7 28.58 5.54 -8.80
N THR A 8 28.47 4.80 -9.90
CA THR A 8 29.54 3.94 -10.40
C THR A 8 30.11 4.55 -11.67
N THR A 9 31.40 4.92 -11.63
CA THR A 9 32.13 5.46 -12.78
C THR A 9 32.94 4.34 -13.41
N VAL A 10 32.66 4.02 -14.67
CA VAL A 10 33.47 3.10 -15.47
C VAL A 10 34.16 3.91 -16.56
N THR A 11 35.49 3.93 -16.55
CA THR A 11 36.30 4.60 -17.57
C THR A 11 36.84 3.55 -18.53
N GLN A 12 36.46 3.64 -19.81
CA GLN A 12 37.03 2.80 -20.86
C GLN A 12 37.80 3.68 -21.84
N THR A 13 39.09 3.41 -21.98
CA THR A 13 39.99 4.13 -22.90
C THR A 13 40.24 3.27 -24.13
N THR A 14 39.80 3.76 -25.29
CA THR A 14 40.09 3.12 -26.58
C THR A 14 41.03 4.02 -27.36
N VAL A 15 42.27 3.56 -27.56
CA VAL A 15 43.26 4.28 -28.38
C VAL A 15 43.13 3.79 -29.82
N THR A 16 42.75 4.68 -30.72
CA THR A 16 42.71 4.38 -32.16
C THR A 16 43.86 5.11 -32.84
N THR A 17 44.83 4.39 -33.37
CA THR A 17 45.96 4.97 -34.10
C THR A 17 45.60 5.05 -35.58
N SER A 18 45.35 6.27 -36.07
CA SER A 18 45.05 6.52 -37.48
C SER A 18 46.26 7.16 -38.15
N THR A 19 46.81 6.52 -39.19
CA THR A 19 47.85 7.10 -40.05
C THR A 19 47.17 7.84 -41.20
N SER A 20 47.29 9.16 -41.26
CA SER A 20 46.70 9.98 -42.34
C SER A 20 47.74 10.39 -43.39
N THR A 21 47.45 10.16 -44.66
CA THR A 21 48.14 10.78 -45.79
C THR A 21 47.38 12.04 -46.20
N MET A 22 48.06 13.20 -46.24
CA MET A 22 47.43 14.49 -46.56
C MET A 22 46.94 14.58 -48.01
N THR A 23 45.71 15.07 -48.21
CA THR A 23 45.28 15.68 -49.47
C THR A 23 44.39 16.88 -49.16
N THR A 24 44.70 18.03 -49.74
CA THR A 24 44.06 19.33 -49.48
C THR A 24 42.70 19.44 -50.17
N SER A 25 41.64 19.81 -49.44
CA SER A 25 40.36 20.27 -50.03
C SER A 25 39.53 21.10 -49.04
N THR A 26 38.65 21.92 -49.64
CA THR A 26 37.96 23.14 -49.21
C THR A 26 36.87 22.94 -48.15
N GLN A 27 36.72 23.96 -47.29
CA GLN A 27 35.75 24.06 -46.19
C GLN A 27 34.30 24.19 -46.72
N THR A 28 33.39 23.34 -46.23
CA THR A 28 31.93 23.49 -46.40
C THR A 28 31.26 23.44 -45.03
N THR A 29 30.38 24.41 -44.76
CA THR A 29 29.57 24.54 -43.54
C THR A 29 28.60 23.35 -43.38
N SER A 30 28.47 22.81 -42.16
CA SER A 30 27.57 21.69 -41.87
C SER A 30 26.40 22.11 -40.96
N THR A 31 25.19 21.66 -41.31
CA THR A 31 23.93 21.90 -40.61
C THR A 31 23.73 20.86 -39.50
N ARG A 32 23.37 21.32 -38.30
CA ARG A 32 23.11 20.47 -37.11
C ARG A 32 21.73 19.82 -37.21
N THR A 33 21.69 18.48 -37.30
CA THR A 33 20.45 17.70 -37.16
C THR A 33 20.47 16.95 -35.83
N THR A 34 19.50 17.19 -34.96
CA THR A 34 19.31 16.45 -33.69
C THR A 34 18.30 15.35 -33.94
N SER A 35 18.69 14.09 -33.80
CA SER A 35 17.77 12.95 -33.93
C SER A 35 17.60 12.28 -32.56
N THR A 36 16.35 12.08 -32.15
CA THR A 36 15.99 11.32 -30.94
C THR A 36 15.53 9.94 -31.38
N TYR A 37 16.18 8.89 -30.87
CA TYR A 37 15.77 7.51 -31.12
C TYR A 37 15.30 6.87 -29.82
N THR A 38 14.15 6.21 -29.86
CA THR A 38 13.64 5.37 -28.77
C THR A 38 13.77 3.92 -29.22
N THR A 39 14.65 3.16 -28.58
CA THR A 39 14.83 1.74 -28.89
C THR A 39 14.16 0.90 -27.81
N VAL A 40 13.18 0.10 -28.21
CA VAL A 40 12.60 -0.96 -27.38
C VAL A 40 13.24 -2.27 -27.84
N THR A 41 14.07 -2.86 -26.99
CA THR A 41 14.73 -4.14 -27.31
C THR A 41 13.94 -5.29 -26.71
N ASN A 42 13.34 -6.12 -27.56
CA ASN A 42 12.91 -7.47 -27.20
C ASN A 42 13.99 -8.46 -27.64
N THR A 43 14.40 -9.34 -26.73
CA THR A 43 15.53 -10.25 -26.89
C THR A 43 15.16 -11.47 -27.74
N SER A 44 15.75 -11.58 -28.93
CA SER A 44 16.09 -12.88 -29.55
C SER A 44 17.13 -12.69 -30.66
N THR A 45 18.35 -13.16 -30.36
CA THR A 45 19.48 -13.48 -31.26
C THR A 45 19.55 -12.82 -32.64
N THR A 46 20.30 -11.71 -32.77
CA THR A 46 20.99 -11.32 -34.02
C THR A 46 22.16 -10.39 -33.67
N SER A 47 23.33 -10.64 -34.26
CA SER A 47 24.53 -9.81 -34.16
C SER A 47 24.57 -8.76 -35.27
N THR A 48 24.74 -7.49 -34.91
CA THR A 48 24.90 -6.38 -35.87
C THR A 48 26.26 -5.72 -35.66
N ALA A 49 27.07 -5.68 -36.71
CA ALA A 49 28.29 -4.88 -36.75
C ALA A 49 27.97 -3.45 -37.21
N THR A 50 28.59 -2.45 -36.59
CA THR A 50 28.46 -1.04 -37.00
C THR A 50 29.85 -0.44 -37.22
N THR A 51 30.08 0.11 -38.41
CA THR A 51 31.24 0.94 -38.75
C THR A 51 30.84 2.40 -38.54
N SER A 52 31.71 3.23 -37.97
CA SER A 52 31.44 4.67 -37.80
C SER A 52 32.69 5.50 -38.08
N THR A 53 32.52 6.52 -38.93
CA THR A 53 33.48 7.59 -39.20
C THR A 53 33.15 8.77 -38.28
N VAL A 54 34.12 9.25 -37.52
CA VAL A 54 33.92 10.27 -36.47
C VAL A 54 34.29 11.66 -36.99
N THR A 55 33.42 12.63 -36.74
CA THR A 55 33.74 14.05 -36.68
C THR A 55 33.28 14.56 -35.30
N SER A 56 34.15 15.32 -34.64
CA SER A 56 34.08 15.70 -33.22
C SER A 56 32.70 16.26 -32.84
N SER A 57 31.91 15.46 -32.13
CA SER A 57 30.61 15.84 -31.58
C SER A 57 30.39 15.13 -30.24
N THR A 58 29.96 15.88 -29.23
CA THR A 58 29.56 15.31 -27.94
C THR A 58 28.17 14.71 -28.11
N SER A 59 28.01 13.43 -27.80
CA SER A 59 26.71 12.75 -27.82
C SER A 59 26.34 12.28 -26.42
N THR A 60 25.13 12.65 -25.98
CA THR A 60 24.56 12.22 -24.69
C THR A 60 23.37 11.31 -24.95
N VAL A 61 23.40 10.10 -24.41
CA VAL A 61 22.30 9.13 -24.48
C VAL A 61 21.80 8.88 -23.06
N THR A 62 20.49 9.02 -22.84
CA THR A 62 19.86 8.73 -21.53
C THR A 62 18.95 7.52 -21.68
N ILE A 63 19.18 6.48 -20.87
CA ILE A 63 18.37 5.27 -20.82
C ILE A 63 17.73 5.19 -19.44
N THR A 64 16.40 5.10 -19.39
CA THR A 64 15.67 4.92 -18.13
C THR A 64 15.06 3.53 -18.11
N THR A 65 15.43 2.72 -17.13
CA THR A 65 14.86 1.39 -16.88
C THR A 65 14.06 1.43 -15.59
N VAL A 66 12.79 1.09 -15.65
CA VAL A 66 11.92 0.95 -14.48
C VAL A 66 11.74 -0.53 -14.21
N THR A 67 12.15 -0.99 -13.02
CA THR A 67 11.97 -2.38 -12.58
C THR A 67 11.08 -2.39 -11.35
N ASN A 68 9.95 -3.08 -11.45
CA ASN A 68 9.01 -3.24 -10.33
C ASN A 68 9.26 -4.60 -9.69
N THR A 69 9.72 -4.62 -8.43
CA THR A 69 9.93 -5.86 -7.67
C THR A 69 9.20 -5.74 -6.33
N GLY A 70 8.00 -6.30 -6.23
CA GLY A 70 7.20 -6.25 -5.00
C GLY A 70 6.76 -4.83 -4.64
N SER A 71 7.02 -4.39 -3.39
CA SER A 71 6.71 -3.04 -2.89
C SER A 71 7.74 -1.97 -3.26
N THR A 72 8.79 -2.32 -4.00
CA THR A 72 9.87 -1.38 -4.36
C THR A 72 9.88 -1.14 -5.87
N THR A 73 9.65 0.11 -6.25
CA THR A 73 9.88 0.59 -7.62
C THR A 73 11.33 1.05 -7.74
N THR A 74 12.16 0.25 -8.39
CA THR A 74 13.56 0.64 -8.66
C THR A 74 13.62 1.33 -10.01
N ARG A 75 13.94 2.62 -10.02
CA ARG A 75 14.14 3.39 -11.24
C ARG A 75 15.63 3.60 -11.45
N THR A 76 16.19 2.92 -12.44
CA THR A 76 17.59 3.04 -12.82
C THR A 76 17.68 3.99 -14.01
N THR A 77 18.37 5.11 -13.85
CA THR A 77 18.63 6.04 -14.94
C THR A 77 20.11 5.98 -15.28
N THR A 78 20.43 5.50 -16.48
CA THR A 78 21.78 5.41 -16.99
C THR A 78 22.01 6.52 -18.00
N THR A 79 22.92 7.44 -17.69
CA THR A 79 23.32 8.50 -18.61
C THR A 79 24.70 8.18 -19.16
N LEU A 80 24.76 7.98 -20.47
CA LEU A 80 25.97 7.75 -21.23
C LEU A 80 26.40 9.06 -21.88
N THR A 81 27.56 9.57 -21.48
CA THR A 81 28.17 10.75 -22.11
C THR A 81 29.43 10.32 -22.83
N SER A 82 29.44 10.44 -24.16
CA SER A 82 30.62 10.16 -24.97
C SER A 82 31.21 11.47 -25.49
N THR A 83 32.47 11.73 -25.11
CA THR A 83 33.22 12.89 -25.58
C THR A 83 34.39 12.41 -26.43
N THR A 84 34.38 12.79 -27.70
CA THR A 84 35.42 12.43 -28.66
C THR A 84 36.28 13.65 -28.94
N THR A 85 37.54 13.60 -28.51
CA THR A 85 38.57 14.60 -28.82
C THR A 85 39.57 13.95 -29.80
N ASP A 86 40.08 14.71 -30.77
CA ASP A 86 40.76 14.23 -32.00
C ASP A 86 42.00 13.31 -31.83
N THR A 87 42.34 12.88 -30.62
CA THR A 87 43.43 11.92 -30.36
C THR A 87 43.12 10.89 -29.27
N THR A 88 41.99 10.95 -28.57
CA THR A 88 41.62 9.98 -27.54
C THR A 88 40.10 10.00 -27.29
N SER A 89 39.46 8.84 -27.35
CA SER A 89 38.05 8.68 -26.98
C SER A 89 37.96 8.29 -25.50
N THR A 90 37.33 9.12 -24.67
CA THR A 90 37.01 8.77 -23.28
C THR A 90 35.50 8.71 -23.16
N SER A 91 34.97 7.52 -22.91
CA SER A 91 33.56 7.35 -22.54
C SER A 91 33.45 7.29 -21.01
N THR A 92 32.60 8.14 -20.45
CA THR A 92 32.26 8.09 -19.03
C THR A 92 30.82 7.63 -18.92
N GLN A 93 30.62 6.42 -18.39
CA GLN A 93 29.30 5.94 -18.03
C GLN A 93 29.00 6.30 -16.58
N THR A 94 27.96 7.10 -16.36
CA THR A 94 27.44 7.38 -15.02
C THR A 94 26.11 6.66 -14.88
N THR A 95 26.09 5.62 -14.05
CA THR A 95 24.83 4.96 -13.68
C THR A 95 24.34 5.54 -12.37
N THR A 96 23.17 6.18 -12.40
CA THR A 96 22.50 6.67 -11.20
C THR A 96 21.33 5.72 -10.90
N THR A 97 21.49 4.90 -9.86
CA THR A 97 20.37 4.11 -9.33
C THR A 97 19.70 4.93 -8.25
N SER A 98 18.45 5.33 -8.46
CA SER A 98 17.61 5.90 -7.41
C SER A 98 16.58 4.85 -7.00
N THR A 99 16.75 4.28 -5.82
CA THR A 99 15.73 3.45 -5.19
C THR A 99 14.67 4.37 -4.60
N TYR A 100 13.49 4.36 -5.20
CA TYR A 100 12.33 5.06 -4.65
C TYR A 100 11.53 4.03 -3.85
N THR A 101 11.62 4.12 -2.53
CA THR A 101 10.67 3.43 -1.66
C THR A 101 9.42 4.28 -1.63
N GLU A 102 8.40 3.83 -2.35
CA GLU A 102 7.08 4.45 -2.30
C GLU A 102 6.57 4.40 -0.85
N PRO A 103 6.01 5.50 -0.32
CA PRO A 103 5.46 5.47 1.03
C PRO A 103 4.42 4.35 1.15
N PRO A 104 4.27 3.73 2.34
CA PRO A 104 3.27 2.70 2.54
C PRO A 104 1.90 3.25 2.18
N PHE A 105 1.18 2.52 1.33
CA PHE A 105 -0.17 2.89 0.89
C PHE A 105 -1.12 2.72 2.07
N ALA A 106 -1.86 3.78 2.39
CA ALA A 106 -2.92 3.74 3.38
C ALA A 106 -4.27 3.80 2.67
N GLY A 107 -5.12 2.82 2.94
CA GLY A 107 -6.54 2.84 2.61
C GLY A 107 -7.34 3.10 3.89
N PHE A 108 -8.43 3.85 3.77
CA PHE A 108 -9.38 4.06 4.85
C PHE A 108 -10.72 3.41 4.50
N VAL A 109 -11.36 2.83 5.51
CA VAL A 109 -12.75 2.37 5.46
C VAL A 109 -13.43 2.91 6.71
N GLY A 110 -14.44 3.75 6.52
CA GLY A 110 -15.21 4.36 7.60
C GLY A 110 -16.28 5.29 7.07
N ASP A 111 -17.16 5.78 7.94
CA ASP A 111 -18.48 6.35 7.55
C ASP A 111 -19.27 5.35 6.68
N ASP A 112 -19.31 4.12 7.17
CA ASP A 112 -19.57 2.85 6.51
C ASP A 112 -20.62 2.73 5.36
N PRO A 113 -20.41 1.74 4.47
CA PRO A 113 -19.13 1.17 4.05
C PRO A 113 -18.61 2.04 2.89
N ILE A 114 -18.06 3.19 3.26
CA ILE A 114 -17.30 4.03 2.34
C ILE A 114 -15.84 3.64 2.45
N THR A 115 -15.19 3.42 1.31
CA THR A 115 -13.74 3.28 1.26
C THR A 115 -13.11 4.42 0.48
N TYR A 116 -11.94 4.86 0.94
CA TYR A 116 -11.19 5.96 0.37
C TYR A 116 -9.76 5.51 0.02
N HIS A 117 -9.39 5.69 -1.24
CA HIS A 117 -8.04 5.43 -1.74
C HIS A 117 -7.71 6.36 -2.91
N ASN A 118 -6.50 6.96 -2.90
CA ASN A 118 -6.03 7.88 -3.95
C ASN A 118 -7.04 9.00 -4.30
N ASN A 119 -7.68 9.58 -3.28
CA ASN A 119 -8.73 10.60 -3.43
C ASN A 119 -9.99 10.13 -4.18
N VAL A 120 -10.19 8.82 -4.29
CA VAL A 120 -11.41 8.22 -4.83
C VAL A 120 -12.17 7.59 -3.68
N MET A 121 -13.37 8.11 -3.46
CA MET A 121 -14.36 7.57 -2.54
C MET A 121 -15.23 6.55 -3.28
N ARG A 122 -15.46 5.37 -2.69
CA ARG A 122 -16.40 4.37 -3.20
C ARG A 122 -17.28 3.85 -2.08
N LYS A 123 -18.59 3.87 -2.30
CA LYS A 123 -19.56 3.16 -1.46
C LYS A 123 -19.69 1.73 -1.98
N PHE A 124 -19.84 0.77 -1.08
CA PHE A 124 -20.21 -0.60 -1.40
C PHE A 124 -21.31 -1.07 -0.43
N TRP A 125 -21.73 -2.32 -0.48
CA TRP A 125 -22.74 -2.88 0.39
C TRP A 125 -22.37 -4.33 0.70
N LEU A 126 -22.44 -4.69 1.97
CA LEU A 126 -22.24 -6.04 2.47
C LEU A 126 -23.59 -6.70 2.75
N PRO A 127 -23.72 -8.03 2.57
CA PRO A 127 -24.87 -8.76 3.10
C PRO A 127 -24.96 -8.58 4.62
N GLU A 128 -26.16 -8.27 5.11
CA GLU A 128 -26.37 -7.97 6.53
C GLU A 128 -26.05 -9.17 7.43
N GLY A 129 -25.22 -8.94 8.43
CA GLY A 129 -24.84 -9.94 9.44
C GLY A 129 -23.84 -11.00 8.97
N GLU A 130 -23.48 -11.05 7.70
CA GLU A 130 -22.55 -12.04 7.14
C GLU A 130 -21.10 -11.54 7.14
N LEU A 131 -20.17 -12.41 7.52
CA LEU A 131 -18.74 -12.11 7.44
C LEU A 131 -18.24 -12.28 6.00
N VAL A 132 -17.99 -11.17 5.32
CA VAL A 132 -17.47 -11.12 3.96
C VAL A 132 -15.97 -10.84 3.95
N PRO A 133 -15.17 -11.55 3.16
CA PRO A 133 -13.73 -11.30 3.06
C PRO A 133 -13.41 -10.00 2.34
N LEU A 134 -13.04 -8.97 3.09
CA LEU A 134 -12.76 -7.63 2.56
C LEU A 134 -11.33 -7.48 2.04
N PHE A 135 -10.37 -8.10 2.73
CA PHE A 135 -8.95 -7.95 2.44
C PHE A 135 -8.18 -9.22 2.83
N ARG A 136 -7.20 -9.60 2.02
CA ARG A 136 -6.36 -10.78 2.25
C ARG A 136 -4.89 -10.49 1.96
N THR A 137 -4.02 -11.02 2.81
CA THR A 137 -2.57 -11.12 2.63
C THR A 137 -2.13 -12.58 2.86
N PRO A 138 -0.85 -12.93 2.63
CA PRO A 138 -0.36 -14.29 2.88
C PRO A 138 -0.54 -14.77 4.33
N GLU A 139 -0.47 -13.87 5.31
CA GLU A 139 -0.53 -14.20 6.72
C GLU A 139 -1.91 -14.00 7.38
N MET A 140 -2.82 -13.26 6.75
CA MET A 140 -4.13 -12.99 7.34
C MET A 140 -5.22 -12.64 6.32
N GLN A 141 -6.46 -12.80 6.74
CA GLN A 141 -7.65 -12.36 6.02
C GLN A 141 -8.52 -11.54 6.96
N LEU A 142 -8.87 -10.32 6.55
CA LEU A 142 -9.83 -9.45 7.21
C LEU A 142 -11.22 -9.71 6.61
N LEU A 143 -12.15 -10.11 7.47
CA LEU A 143 -13.56 -10.24 7.16
C LEU A 143 -14.33 -9.14 7.89
N GLY A 144 -15.39 -8.63 7.26
CA GLY A 144 -16.29 -7.67 7.87
C GLY A 144 -17.74 -8.09 7.71
N ALA A 145 -18.54 -7.82 8.73
CA ALA A 145 -19.99 -7.91 8.69
C ALA A 145 -20.59 -6.55 9.01
N ALA A 146 -21.74 -6.28 8.41
CA ALA A 146 -22.43 -5.02 8.57
C ALA A 146 -23.88 -5.19 9.02
N THR A 147 -24.46 -4.13 9.55
CA THR A 147 -25.86 -4.02 9.95
C THR A 147 -26.51 -2.83 9.26
N ASN A 148 -27.78 -2.95 8.92
CA ASN A 148 -28.52 -1.88 8.24
C ASN A 148 -29.21 -0.98 9.27
N VAL A 149 -29.07 0.33 9.08
CA VAL A 149 -29.74 1.37 9.87
C VAL A 149 -30.40 2.35 8.92
N GLY A 150 -31.67 2.10 8.60
CA GLY A 150 -32.40 2.89 7.62
C GLY A 150 -31.83 2.68 6.21
N ALA A 151 -31.34 3.76 5.60
CA ALA A 151 -30.71 3.73 4.27
C ALA A 151 -29.17 3.71 4.33
N GLU A 152 -28.60 3.53 5.52
CA GLU A 152 -27.16 3.40 5.72
C GLU A 152 -26.82 2.02 6.25
N GLN A 153 -25.56 1.64 6.13
CA GLN A 153 -25.05 0.37 6.60
C GLN A 153 -23.78 0.61 7.40
N TYR A 154 -23.64 -0.08 8.53
CA TYR A 154 -22.53 0.08 9.46
C TYR A 154 -21.81 -1.23 9.70
N ILE A 155 -20.47 -1.22 9.64
CA ILE A 155 -19.62 -2.37 9.98
C ILE A 155 -19.65 -2.50 11.50
N ASN A 156 -20.27 -3.57 11.98
CA ASN A 156 -20.43 -3.80 13.42
C ASN A 156 -19.51 -4.93 13.92
N ARG A 157 -18.90 -5.70 13.01
CA ARG A 157 -18.02 -6.81 13.36
C ARG A 157 -16.93 -7.01 12.32
N LEU A 158 -15.70 -7.14 12.80
CA LEU A 158 -14.53 -7.52 12.04
C LEU A 158 -13.92 -8.81 12.60
N ALA A 159 -13.46 -9.68 11.72
CA ALA A 159 -12.74 -10.89 12.09
C ALA A 159 -11.43 -10.99 11.30
N ILE A 160 -10.36 -11.39 11.99
CA ILE A 160 -9.08 -11.70 11.41
C ILE A 160 -8.94 -13.21 11.39
N HIS A 161 -8.85 -13.77 10.19
CA HIS A 161 -8.54 -15.17 9.98
C HIS A 161 -7.06 -15.36 9.64
N GLY A 162 -6.50 -16.48 10.06
CA GLY A 162 -5.18 -16.93 9.67
C GLY A 162 -5.15 -17.57 8.27
N PRO A 163 -3.98 -18.06 7.82
CA PRO A 163 -3.84 -18.67 6.50
C PRO A 163 -4.62 -19.98 6.32
N ALA A 164 -4.94 -20.69 7.41
CA ALA A 164 -5.75 -21.90 7.38
C ALA A 164 -7.26 -21.61 7.58
N ASN A 165 -7.66 -20.34 7.46
CA ASN A 165 -9.03 -19.85 7.67
C ASN A 165 -9.55 -20.07 9.10
N GLU A 166 -8.65 -20.18 10.07
CA GLU A 166 -8.92 -20.20 11.49
C GLU A 166 -9.15 -18.78 12.01
N THR A 167 -10.12 -18.57 12.89
CA THR A 167 -10.30 -17.27 13.53
C THR A 167 -9.17 -17.01 14.51
N VAL A 168 -8.54 -15.84 14.39
CA VAL A 168 -7.42 -15.42 15.24
C VAL A 168 -7.85 -14.33 16.20
N LEU A 169 -8.61 -13.35 15.71
CA LEU A 169 -9.15 -12.23 16.48
C LEU A 169 -10.53 -11.88 15.92
N GLN A 170 -11.48 -11.62 16.80
CA GLN A 170 -12.75 -11.00 16.45
C GLN A 170 -12.96 -9.75 17.27
N VAL A 171 -13.39 -8.67 16.63
CA VAL A 171 -13.73 -7.40 17.23
C VAL A 171 -15.15 -7.03 16.78
N ALA A 172 -16.05 -6.82 17.72
CA ALA A 172 -17.40 -6.34 17.45
C ALA A 172 -17.70 -5.09 18.28
N ILE A 173 -18.54 -4.21 17.76
CA ILE A 173 -19.13 -3.16 18.60
C ILE A 173 -20.05 -3.79 19.65
N ARG A 174 -20.03 -3.27 20.87
CA ARG A 174 -20.94 -3.70 21.93
C ARG A 174 -22.32 -3.07 21.72
N ASP A 175 -23.37 -3.83 21.98
CA ASP A 175 -24.74 -3.34 21.97
C ASP A 175 -25.07 -2.51 23.23
N GLY A 176 -26.12 -1.68 23.16
CA GLY A 176 -26.67 -0.98 24.33
C GLY A 176 -25.87 0.24 24.81
N LEU A 177 -24.95 0.75 23.99
CA LEU A 177 -24.10 1.91 24.31
C LEU A 177 -24.89 3.20 24.58
N GLU A 178 -26.12 3.31 24.08
CA GLU A 178 -27.03 4.41 24.35
C GLU A 178 -27.52 4.48 25.80
N THR A 179 -27.45 3.34 26.51
CA THR A 179 -27.83 3.24 27.93
C THR A 179 -26.63 3.01 28.85
N PHE A 180 -25.43 2.80 28.28
CA PHE A 180 -24.21 2.53 29.04
C PHE A 180 -23.86 3.66 30.01
N LYS A 181 -23.43 3.28 31.22
CA LYS A 181 -22.93 4.19 32.25
C LYS A 181 -21.51 3.80 32.61
N SER A 182 -20.59 4.76 32.54
CA SER A 182 -19.16 4.53 32.82
C SER A 182 -18.87 4.00 34.23
N GLY A 183 -19.77 4.23 35.19
CA GLY A 183 -19.67 3.71 36.56
C GLY A 183 -20.02 2.23 36.72
N ASP A 184 -20.61 1.59 35.71
CA ASP A 184 -21.07 0.19 35.79
C ASP A 184 -19.99 -0.82 35.37
N SER A 185 -18.90 -0.35 34.78
CA SER A 185 -17.79 -1.19 34.29
C SER A 185 -16.53 -1.05 35.14
N ASP A 186 -15.76 -2.12 35.24
CA ASP A 186 -14.43 -2.07 35.84
C ASP A 186 -13.54 -1.05 35.09
N SER A 187 -12.63 -0.41 35.81
CA SER A 187 -11.80 0.69 35.25
C SER A 187 -10.96 0.26 34.04
N ASP A 188 -10.65 -1.02 33.93
CA ASP A 188 -9.89 -1.68 32.87
C ASP A 188 -10.77 -2.49 31.91
N ALA A 189 -12.08 -2.59 32.11
CA ALA A 189 -12.96 -3.32 31.20
C ALA A 189 -13.02 -2.69 29.80
N PHE A 190 -13.23 -3.51 28.77
CA PHE A 190 -13.67 -2.98 27.48
C PHE A 190 -15.08 -2.40 27.63
N GLU A 191 -15.30 -1.18 27.14
CA GLU A 191 -16.57 -0.47 27.23
C GLU A 191 -17.35 -0.51 25.91
N THR A 192 -16.69 -0.29 24.77
CA THR A 192 -17.32 -0.19 23.45
C THR A 192 -17.07 -1.41 22.58
N LEU A 193 -16.02 -2.18 22.84
CA LEU A 193 -15.68 -3.37 22.05
C LEU A 193 -15.99 -4.68 22.77
N ASN A 194 -16.43 -5.66 22.00
CA ASN A 194 -16.39 -7.07 22.36
C ASN A 194 -15.23 -7.71 21.59
N VAL A 195 -14.20 -8.14 22.33
CA VAL A 195 -12.97 -8.69 21.76
C VAL A 195 -12.85 -10.16 22.12
N THR A 196 -12.75 -11.02 21.11
CA THR A 196 -12.56 -12.46 21.30
C THR A 196 -11.28 -12.90 20.62
N LEU A 197 -10.39 -13.54 21.36
CA LEU A 197 -9.23 -14.24 20.80
C LEU A 197 -9.71 -15.61 20.32
N GLY A 198 -9.31 -16.00 19.12
CA GLY A 198 -9.85 -17.20 18.46
C GLY A 198 -9.42 -18.53 19.09
N ASP A 199 -9.52 -19.61 18.33
CA ASP A 199 -9.38 -20.99 18.83
C ASP A 199 -8.03 -21.27 19.50
N TRP A 200 -6.97 -20.58 19.06
CA TRP A 200 -5.64 -20.67 19.67
C TRP A 200 -5.60 -20.23 21.14
N ALA A 201 -6.58 -19.42 21.55
CA ALA A 201 -6.80 -18.97 22.93
C ALA A 201 -8.09 -19.58 23.51
N ASN A 202 -8.58 -20.69 22.94
CA ASN A 202 -9.85 -21.33 23.31
C ASN A 202 -11.07 -20.40 23.24
N GLY A 203 -11.10 -19.47 22.30
CA GLY A 203 -12.22 -18.53 22.20
C GLY A 203 -12.27 -17.52 23.36
N TYR A 204 -11.12 -17.18 23.95
CA TYR A 204 -11.05 -16.31 25.12
C TYR A 204 -11.69 -14.95 24.85
N ASN A 205 -12.78 -14.67 25.56
CA ASN A 205 -13.44 -13.37 25.54
C ASN A 205 -12.70 -12.40 26.48
N MET A 206 -12.11 -11.36 25.91
CA MET A 206 -11.37 -10.36 26.66
C MET A 206 -12.33 -9.40 27.34
N VAL A 207 -12.52 -9.57 28.65
CA VAL A 207 -13.35 -8.67 29.46
C VAL A 207 -12.58 -7.41 29.89
N SER A 208 -11.28 -7.55 30.12
CA SER A 208 -10.39 -6.46 30.55
C SER A 208 -9.35 -6.15 29.47
N MET A 209 -9.10 -4.85 29.32
CA MET A 209 -8.05 -4.30 28.47
C MET A 209 -6.68 -4.58 29.08
N PRO A 210 -5.71 -5.08 28.30
CA PRO A 210 -4.35 -5.26 28.77
C PRO A 210 -3.78 -3.93 29.29
N GLY A 211 -3.02 -4.00 30.40
CA GLY A 211 -2.31 -2.84 30.92
C GLY A 211 -1.25 -2.31 29.94
N LYS A 212 -0.78 -1.08 30.18
CA LYS A 212 0.23 -0.40 29.35
C LYS A 212 1.59 -1.14 29.24
N ASP A 213 1.83 -2.13 30.09
CA ASP A 213 3.07 -2.91 30.06
C ASP A 213 2.85 -4.32 29.48
N ALA A 214 1.60 -4.69 29.18
CA ALA A 214 1.18 -6.01 28.68
C ALA A 214 0.80 -5.97 27.18
N PHE A 215 1.27 -4.96 26.44
CA PHE A 215 1.00 -4.83 25.02
C PHE A 215 1.45 -6.07 24.24
N ALA A 216 0.68 -6.40 23.20
CA ALA A 216 0.93 -7.48 22.24
C ALA A 216 0.57 -8.88 22.73
N HIS A 217 -0.69 -9.28 22.49
CA HIS A 217 -0.94 -10.69 22.20
C HIS A 217 -0.28 -11.01 20.86
N ARG A 218 0.31 -12.20 20.74
CA ARG A 218 0.98 -12.62 19.51
C ARG A 218 0.44 -13.97 19.07
N TRP A 219 0.09 -14.05 17.79
CA TRP A 219 -0.25 -15.30 17.13
C TRP A 219 0.58 -15.40 15.85
N GLN A 220 1.53 -16.35 15.83
CA GLN A 220 2.50 -16.49 14.74
C GLN A 220 3.23 -15.18 14.41
N SER A 221 3.06 -14.65 13.19
CA SER A 221 3.60 -13.37 12.72
C SER A 221 2.69 -12.17 12.99
N LEU A 222 1.47 -12.41 13.49
CA LEU A 222 0.51 -11.36 13.84
C LEU A 222 0.70 -10.91 15.29
N PHE A 223 0.55 -9.61 15.52
CA PHE A 223 0.49 -9.02 16.86
C PHE A 223 -0.78 -8.18 17.03
N PHE A 224 -1.30 -8.16 18.26
CA PHE A 224 -2.54 -7.47 18.61
C PHE A 224 -2.30 -6.54 19.79
N ALA A 225 -2.60 -5.26 19.62
CA ALA A 225 -2.61 -4.30 20.71
C ALA A 225 -4.00 -3.68 20.86
N PHE A 226 -4.35 -3.31 22.09
CA PHE A 226 -5.62 -2.69 22.41
C PHE A 226 -5.36 -1.43 23.21
N GLN A 227 -6.15 -0.39 22.96
CA GLN A 227 -6.04 0.86 23.70
C GLN A 227 -7.37 1.61 23.71
N ARG A 228 -7.50 2.51 24.69
CA ARG A 228 -8.53 3.54 24.69
C ARG A 228 -8.05 4.74 23.90
N LEU A 229 -8.95 5.35 23.15
CA LEU A 229 -8.70 6.61 22.48
C LEU A 229 -8.87 7.73 23.50
N ALA A 230 -7.83 8.57 23.64
CA ALA A 230 -7.90 9.73 24.50
C ALA A 230 -8.96 10.71 23.96
N ASP A 231 -9.78 11.24 24.86
CA ASP A 231 -10.77 12.28 24.58
C ASP A 231 -11.87 11.90 23.58
N ALA A 232 -12.01 10.62 23.23
CA ALA A 232 -13.07 10.11 22.36
C ALA A 232 -14.06 9.25 23.16
N GLN A 233 -15.36 9.53 22.99
CA GLN A 233 -16.44 8.83 23.68
C GLN A 233 -17.58 8.48 22.72
N ILE A 234 -18.31 7.41 23.05
CA ILE A 234 -19.53 6.97 22.40
C ILE A 234 -20.61 6.94 23.48
N GLY A 235 -21.42 8.00 23.55
CA GLY A 235 -22.26 8.24 24.74
C GLY A 235 -21.37 8.51 25.96
N GLU A 236 -21.54 7.72 27.03
CA GLU A 236 -20.66 7.78 28.21
C GLU A 236 -19.48 6.80 28.14
N ALA A 237 -19.48 5.88 27.18
CA ALA A 237 -18.42 4.90 27.00
C ALA A 237 -17.20 5.53 26.34
N ARG A 238 -16.00 5.12 26.75
CA ARG A 238 -14.72 5.51 26.13
C ARG A 238 -14.56 4.78 24.81
N ALA A 239 -14.20 5.48 23.74
CA ALA A 239 -13.89 4.84 22.47
C ALA A 239 -12.61 4.01 22.57
N GLU A 240 -12.59 2.88 21.88
CA GLU A 240 -11.55 1.87 21.97
C GLU A 240 -11.04 1.50 20.59
N MET A 241 -9.82 0.97 20.57
CA MET A 241 -9.10 0.66 19.35
C MET A 241 -8.36 -0.66 19.49
N ALA A 242 -8.41 -1.46 18.42
CA ALA A 242 -7.58 -2.64 18.25
C ALA A 242 -6.61 -2.42 17.09
N VAL A 243 -5.34 -2.79 17.28
CA VAL A 243 -4.31 -2.76 16.24
C VAL A 243 -3.90 -4.18 15.95
N VAL A 244 -3.97 -4.55 14.68
CA VAL A 244 -3.55 -5.86 14.16
C VAL A 244 -2.39 -5.62 13.22
N GLY A 245 -1.20 -6.07 13.60
CA GLY A 245 -0.02 -5.93 12.76
C GLY A 245 0.45 -7.26 12.20
N GLY A 246 0.64 -7.30 10.89
CA GLY A 246 1.31 -8.39 10.16
C GLY A 246 2.54 -7.88 9.39
N GLU A 247 3.14 -8.76 8.59
CA GLU A 247 4.29 -8.45 7.75
C GLU A 247 3.90 -7.63 6.51
N SER A 248 2.74 -7.92 5.94
CA SER A 248 2.22 -7.37 4.69
C SER A 248 1.30 -6.18 4.90
N ALA A 249 0.64 -6.08 6.07
CA ALA A 249 -0.23 -4.96 6.41
C ALA A 249 -0.35 -4.72 7.92
N THR A 250 -0.82 -3.54 8.29
CA THR A 250 -1.31 -3.21 9.63
C THR A 250 -2.76 -2.74 9.50
N ILE A 251 -3.65 -3.26 10.34
CA ILE A 251 -5.05 -2.85 10.43
C ILE A 251 -5.23 -2.15 11.78
N LEU A 252 -5.91 -1.03 11.78
CA LEU A 252 -6.30 -0.30 12.97
C LEU A 252 -7.82 -0.20 12.96
N ILE A 253 -8.48 -0.78 13.96
CA ILE A 253 -9.93 -0.88 14.10
C ILE A 253 -10.34 0.04 15.25
N GLN A 254 -11.33 0.90 15.05
CA GLN A 254 -11.80 1.86 16.04
C GLN A 254 -13.30 1.77 16.22
N SER A 255 -13.77 1.78 17.47
CA SER A 255 -15.18 2.07 17.73
C SER A 255 -15.46 3.55 17.50
N VAL A 256 -16.51 3.86 16.77
CA VAL A 256 -16.93 5.24 16.46
C VAL A 256 -18.44 5.40 16.67
N ALA A 257 -18.86 6.61 17.05
CA ALA A 257 -20.29 6.96 17.12
C ALA A 257 -20.80 7.30 15.70
N ALA A 258 -22.07 7.01 15.41
CA ALA A 258 -22.64 7.38 14.11
C ALA A 258 -22.92 8.89 14.03
N THR A 259 -22.08 9.61 13.31
CA THR A 259 -22.06 11.08 13.21
C THR A 259 -23.32 11.68 12.58
N GLY A 260 -24.09 10.90 11.84
CA GLY A 260 -25.39 11.30 11.26
C GLY A 260 -26.56 11.35 12.25
N PHE A 261 -26.35 10.92 13.50
CA PHE A 261 -27.39 10.89 14.54
C PHE A 261 -27.04 11.82 15.70
N GLU A 262 -28.05 12.29 16.42
CA GLU A 262 -27.87 13.14 17.60
C GLU A 262 -28.00 12.36 18.92
N GLY A 263 -27.18 12.73 19.90
CA GLY A 263 -27.28 12.26 21.29
C GLY A 263 -27.20 10.74 21.43
N HIS A 264 -28.17 10.16 22.14
CA HIS A 264 -28.20 8.72 22.42
C HIS A 264 -28.30 7.85 21.15
N LEU A 265 -28.86 8.38 20.05
CA LEU A 265 -28.95 7.63 18.79
C LEU A 265 -27.58 7.44 18.13
N ALA A 266 -26.65 8.39 18.28
CA ALA A 266 -25.28 8.23 17.80
C ALA A 266 -24.55 7.07 18.49
N ALA A 267 -24.82 6.89 19.79
CA ALA A 267 -24.29 5.78 20.56
C ALA A 267 -24.99 4.45 20.22
N LYS A 268 -26.31 4.46 20.04
CA LYS A 268 -27.09 3.28 19.65
C LYS A 268 -26.62 2.68 18.32
N HIS A 269 -26.23 3.54 17.38
CA HIS A 269 -25.78 3.16 16.04
C HIS A 269 -24.26 3.23 15.90
N ALA A 270 -23.53 3.13 17.01
CA ALA A 270 -22.08 3.04 16.98
C ALA A 270 -21.61 1.85 16.13
N HIS A 271 -20.42 1.98 15.55
CA HIS A 271 -19.89 1.05 14.58
C HIS A 271 -18.36 0.99 14.63
N LEU A 272 -17.78 0.23 13.72
CA LEU A 272 -16.34 0.02 13.60
C LEU A 272 -15.82 0.65 12.32
N ASP A 273 -14.98 1.67 12.48
CA ASP A 273 -14.13 2.15 11.39
C ASP A 273 -12.81 1.37 11.39
N PHE A 274 -12.14 1.32 10.23
CA PHE A 274 -10.77 0.82 10.19
C PHE A 274 -9.87 1.48 9.14
N VAL A 275 -8.60 1.62 9.52
CA VAL A 275 -7.51 2.05 8.64
C VAL A 275 -6.68 0.84 8.28
N LEU A 276 -6.40 0.68 6.99
CA LEU A 276 -5.48 -0.33 6.49
C LEU A 276 -4.19 0.33 5.98
N GLN A 277 -3.06 -0.01 6.57
CA GLN A 277 -1.74 0.34 6.05
C GLN A 277 -1.10 -0.87 5.37
N MET A 278 -1.01 -0.85 4.04
CA MET A 278 -0.37 -1.91 3.27
C MET A 278 1.14 -1.68 3.18
N LYS A 279 1.91 -2.69 3.60
CA LYS A 279 3.37 -2.73 3.49
C LYS A 279 3.81 -3.41 2.18
N ARG A 280 3.00 -4.35 1.67
CA ARG A 280 3.25 -5.11 0.42
C ARG A 280 2.00 -5.19 -0.45
N HIS A 281 1.78 -4.18 -1.29
CA HIS A 281 0.59 -4.10 -2.15
C HIS A 281 0.44 -5.27 -3.12
N ASN A 282 1.54 -5.83 -3.62
CA ASN A 282 1.53 -6.86 -4.67
C ASN A 282 1.05 -8.23 -4.18
N VAL A 283 0.90 -8.42 -2.86
CA VAL A 283 0.37 -9.65 -2.25
C VAL A 283 -1.01 -9.43 -1.62
N CYS A 284 -1.58 -8.23 -1.78
CA CYS A 284 -2.91 -7.90 -1.28
C CYS A 284 -3.99 -8.33 -2.27
N GLU A 285 -5.07 -8.92 -1.77
CA GLU A 285 -6.21 -9.42 -2.55
C GLU A 285 -7.54 -9.13 -1.80
N GLY A 286 -8.68 -9.32 -2.47
CA GLY A 286 -10.01 -9.14 -1.91
C GLY A 286 -10.74 -7.90 -2.44
N ILE A 287 -11.92 -7.65 -1.88
CA ILE A 287 -12.83 -6.56 -2.30
C ILE A 287 -12.14 -5.19 -2.22
N LEU A 288 -11.46 -4.89 -1.11
CA LEU A 288 -10.86 -3.56 -0.93
C LEU A 288 -9.74 -3.26 -1.94
N PRO A 289 -8.74 -4.13 -2.17
CA PRO A 289 -7.75 -3.91 -3.24
C PRO A 289 -8.35 -3.77 -4.64
N GLU A 290 -9.47 -4.44 -4.93
CA GLU A 290 -10.20 -4.28 -6.19
C GLU A 290 -10.88 -2.91 -6.28
N LEU A 291 -11.60 -2.48 -5.23
CA LEU A 291 -12.22 -1.15 -5.15
C LEU A 291 -11.18 -0.02 -5.25
N TRP A 292 -9.97 -0.25 -4.74
CA TRP A 292 -8.85 0.68 -4.78
C TRP A 292 -8.11 0.73 -6.13
N GLY A 293 -8.47 -0.16 -7.07
CA GLY A 293 -7.84 -0.25 -8.39
C GLY A 293 -6.46 -0.91 -8.37
N MET A 294 -6.11 -1.61 -7.29
CA MET A 294 -4.85 -2.36 -7.17
C MET A 294 -4.95 -3.74 -7.82
N ARG A 295 -6.17 -4.27 -7.92
CA ARG A 295 -6.52 -5.51 -8.62
C ARG A 295 -7.63 -5.25 -9.62
N PRO A 296 -7.71 -6.03 -10.71
CA PRO A 296 -8.89 -6.03 -11.58
C PRO A 296 -10.14 -6.36 -10.75
N MET A 297 -11.19 -5.57 -10.95
CA MET A 297 -12.45 -5.77 -10.24
C MET A 297 -13.14 -7.05 -10.70
N SER A 298 -13.54 -7.90 -9.75
CA SER A 298 -14.28 -9.12 -10.01
C SER A 298 -15.79 -8.86 -10.16
N ASP A 299 -16.50 -9.80 -10.79
CA ASP A 299 -17.97 -9.77 -10.87
C ASP A 299 -18.60 -9.75 -9.47
N HIS A 300 -18.01 -10.46 -8.51
CA HIS A 300 -18.47 -10.45 -7.13
C HIS A 300 -18.38 -9.04 -6.52
N THR A 301 -17.24 -8.36 -6.63
CA THR A 301 -17.10 -6.98 -6.13
C THR A 301 -18.06 -6.02 -6.82
N LEU A 302 -18.35 -6.20 -8.12
CA LEU A 302 -19.34 -5.39 -8.82
C LEU A 302 -20.73 -5.52 -8.20
N THR A 303 -21.15 -6.72 -7.80
CA THR A 303 -22.47 -6.90 -7.13
C THR A 303 -22.59 -6.17 -5.80
N LEU A 304 -21.47 -5.81 -5.16
CA LEU A 304 -21.46 -5.06 -3.91
C LEU A 304 -21.52 -3.55 -4.14
N LEU A 305 -21.45 -3.06 -5.38
CA LEU A 305 -21.59 -1.63 -5.69
C LEU A 305 -23.06 -1.21 -5.82
N ASP A 306 -23.94 -2.17 -6.07
CA ASP A 306 -25.37 -1.93 -6.15
C ASP A 306 -25.98 -1.87 -4.76
N THR A 307 -26.93 -0.95 -4.55
CA THR A 307 -27.66 -0.86 -3.28
C THR A 307 -28.63 -2.04 -3.21
N PRO A 308 -28.65 -2.81 -2.11
CA PRO A 308 -29.64 -3.87 -1.94
C PRO A 308 -31.06 -3.29 -1.99
N GLU A 309 -31.95 -3.95 -2.75
CA GLU A 309 -33.37 -3.58 -2.86
C GLU A 309 -34.17 -3.83 -1.57
#